data_AF-A0A2R6K911-F1
#
_entry.id   AF-A0A2R6K911-F1
#
_cell.length_a   1.000
_cell.length_b   1.000
_cell.length_c   1.000
_cell.angle_alpha   90.00
_cell.angle_beta   90.00
_cell.angle_gamma   90.00
#
_symmetry.space_group_name_H-M   'P 1'
#
loop_
_entity.id
_entity.type
_entity.pdbx_description
1 polymer ?
#
loop_
_entity_poly.entity_id
_entity_poly.type
_entity_poly.pdbx_seq_one_letter_code
_entity_poly.pdbx_strand_id
1 'polypeptide(L)'
;MDRDSLAFARPTVARLCVAGLVVALLVPSGVSALTYEPIELQPGAIDEPANGTTVIAVQGFKGRGQNSSKKPARLVGVGPEGDLAWNYQPQTDVTWFYDVDPLEDGSLLVVGARRNGTTVFKYDPDTDEREWTERLDTDDTHDVDLINGDELLVADMRNYNETSERNEDRVFVYNRTTEAVEWEYEFERIYDRDDGGSYTGDWTHVNDVDKLAEGRYMASPRNMDEVVVINRSTAEIDLSLGTPEDHSVIFEQHNPDYLESEDGTPTVLVADSENDRVVEYELRDGTGRNASWERTWDVGVDGNLNWPRDADRLPNGNTLVTDSLNHRVMEVTPGGEVVWEYYAPWGTYEAERVSLGDEPGGPTISDQGATGAYSLNGSAALTPGASDRPTFADWVRDALAGTPLSEQADWFAERWAHVAPWIRPVWMTPWAFVSALGAAVVLLGWTGTEAVLRRDAIRTKLRGGYDRLRSRGDSAPADADD
;
A
#
# COMPACT_ATOMS: atom_id res chain seq x y z
N MET A 1 -54.96 30.56 -27.25
CA MET A 1 -53.71 29.83 -26.95
C MET A 1 -53.03 30.61 -25.83
N ASP A 2 -53.44 30.34 -24.59
CA ASP A 2 -52.79 30.92 -23.41
C ASP A 2 -51.43 30.25 -23.23
N ARG A 3 -50.38 31.05 -23.33
CA ARG A 3 -49.09 30.72 -22.74
C ARG A 3 -49.18 31.08 -21.26
N ASP A 4 -49.88 30.24 -20.49
CA ASP A 4 -49.65 30.18 -19.05
C ASP A 4 -48.23 29.65 -18.85
N SER A 5 -47.29 30.58 -18.83
CA SER A 5 -45.90 30.35 -18.50
C SER A 5 -45.85 29.67 -17.13
N LEU A 6 -45.23 28.49 -17.09
CA LEU A 6 -44.84 27.76 -15.88
C LEU A 6 -44.00 28.65 -14.96
N ALA A 7 -44.63 29.52 -14.19
CA ALA A 7 -43.99 30.32 -13.15
C ALA A 7 -43.79 29.41 -11.93
N PHE A 8 -42.78 28.55 -11.99
CA PHE A 8 -42.37 27.76 -10.84
C PHE A 8 -42.04 28.70 -9.67
N ALA A 9 -42.60 28.43 -8.49
CA ALA A 9 -42.21 29.13 -7.28
C ALA A 9 -40.69 28.99 -7.08
N ARG A 10 -39.99 30.07 -6.69
CA ARG A 10 -38.52 30.09 -6.50
C ARG A 10 -37.96 28.87 -5.72
N PRO A 11 -38.64 28.33 -4.68
CA PRO A 11 -38.17 27.12 -3.99
C PRO A 11 -38.24 25.85 -4.85
N THR A 12 -39.21 25.75 -5.77
CA THR A 12 -39.32 24.64 -6.71
C THR A 12 -38.23 24.72 -7.78
N VAL A 13 -37.93 25.91 -8.28
CA VAL A 13 -36.80 26.12 -9.21
C VAL A 13 -35.49 25.71 -8.54
N ALA A 14 -35.24 26.17 -7.30
CA ALA A 14 -34.03 25.80 -6.57
C ALA A 14 -33.88 24.27 -6.38
N ARG A 15 -34.97 23.56 -6.03
CA ARG A 15 -34.96 22.09 -5.93
C ARG A 15 -34.65 21.42 -7.26
N LEU A 16 -35.24 21.91 -8.36
CA LEU A 16 -34.99 21.37 -9.69
C LEU A 16 -33.54 21.64 -10.13
N CYS A 17 -32.98 22.81 -9.80
CA CYS A 17 -31.58 23.11 -10.07
C CYS A 17 -30.64 22.19 -9.28
N VAL A 18 -30.90 21.98 -7.99
CA VAL A 18 -30.08 21.07 -7.17
C VAL A 18 -30.20 19.63 -7.66
N ALA A 19 -31.43 19.17 -7.96
CA ALA A 19 -31.63 17.84 -8.53
C ALA A 19 -30.91 17.69 -9.89
N GLY A 20 -30.98 18.71 -10.75
CA GLY A 20 -30.26 18.75 -12.01
C GLY A 20 -28.74 18.70 -11.85
N LEU A 21 -28.19 19.44 -10.88
CA LEU A 21 -26.77 19.43 -10.55
C LEU A 21 -26.32 18.06 -10.02
N VAL A 22 -27.08 17.46 -9.10
CA VAL A 22 -26.80 16.11 -8.59
C VAL A 22 -26.81 15.09 -9.72
N VAL A 23 -27.81 15.16 -10.62
CA VAL A 23 -27.85 14.28 -11.80
C VAL A 23 -26.62 14.50 -12.69
N ALA A 24 -26.27 15.75 -12.99
CA ALA A 24 -25.10 16.08 -13.81
C ALA A 24 -23.79 15.53 -13.21
N LEU A 25 -23.61 15.64 -11.89
CA LEU A 25 -22.45 15.10 -11.17
C LEU A 25 -22.41 13.57 -11.13
N LEU A 26 -23.55 12.89 -11.28
CA LEU A 26 -23.64 11.43 -11.32
C LEU A 26 -23.55 10.85 -12.74
N VAL A 27 -23.63 11.67 -13.80
CA VAL A 27 -23.47 11.21 -15.20
C VAL A 27 -22.13 10.49 -15.40
N PRO A 28 -20.97 11.01 -14.96
CA PRO A 28 -19.70 10.31 -15.10
C PRO A 28 -19.69 8.92 -14.46
N SER A 29 -20.33 8.76 -13.29
CA SER A 29 -20.48 7.44 -12.64
C SER A 29 -21.32 6.49 -13.49
N GLY A 30 -22.43 6.98 -14.06
CA GLY A 30 -23.27 6.19 -14.97
C GLY A 30 -22.52 5.75 -16.24
N VAL A 31 -21.72 6.64 -16.82
CA VAL A 31 -20.85 6.31 -17.97
C VAL A 31 -19.83 5.26 -17.56
N SER A 32 -19.14 5.47 -16.45
CA SER A 32 -18.12 4.53 -15.93
C SER A 32 -18.69 3.13 -15.71
N ALA A 33 -19.91 3.02 -15.18
CA ALA A 33 -20.57 1.72 -15.01
C ALA A 33 -20.90 1.02 -16.34
N LEU A 34 -21.13 1.77 -17.43
CA LEU A 34 -21.45 1.24 -18.75
C LEU A 34 -20.20 0.90 -19.59
N THR A 35 -19.08 1.56 -19.31
CA THR A 35 -17.81 1.41 -20.04
C THR A 35 -16.73 0.74 -19.21
N TYR A 36 -17.10 0.06 -18.12
CA TYR A 36 -16.13 -0.54 -17.22
C TYR A 36 -15.48 -1.76 -17.88
N GLU A 37 -14.18 -1.66 -18.07
CA GLU A 37 -13.29 -2.77 -18.39
C GLU A 37 -12.34 -2.95 -17.20
N PRO A 38 -12.32 -4.12 -16.54
CA PRO A 38 -11.42 -4.35 -15.42
C PRO A 38 -9.97 -4.41 -15.91
N ILE A 39 -9.05 -3.91 -15.10
CA ILE A 39 -7.64 -4.26 -15.27
C ILE A 39 -7.47 -5.69 -14.77
N GLU A 40 -6.96 -6.53 -15.65
CA GLU A 40 -6.66 -7.93 -15.37
C GLU A 40 -5.15 -8.12 -15.22
N LEU A 41 -4.74 -9.37 -14.99
CA LEU A 41 -3.34 -9.73 -15.11
C LEU A 41 -2.96 -9.63 -16.59
N GLN A 42 -2.04 -8.72 -16.94
CA GLN A 42 -1.67 -8.48 -18.33
C GLN A 42 -0.30 -7.82 -18.47
N PRO A 43 0.41 -8.10 -19.58
CA PRO A 43 1.66 -7.40 -19.91
C PRO A 43 1.43 -5.92 -20.21
N GLY A 44 2.39 -5.10 -19.83
CA GLY A 44 2.55 -3.70 -20.21
C GLY A 44 3.60 -3.55 -21.32
N ALA A 45 4.51 -2.59 -21.15
CA ALA A 45 5.68 -2.44 -22.00
C ALA A 45 6.67 -3.59 -21.80
N ILE A 46 7.15 -4.21 -22.88
CA ILE A 46 8.19 -5.25 -22.87
C ILE A 46 9.10 -4.97 -24.06
N ASP A 47 10.17 -4.23 -23.80
CA ASP A 47 11.23 -3.95 -24.76
C ASP A 47 12.38 -4.95 -24.61
N GLU A 48 12.65 -5.38 -23.37
CA GLU A 48 13.59 -6.44 -23.04
C GLU A 48 12.85 -7.56 -22.30
N PRO A 49 12.89 -8.80 -22.80
CA PRO A 49 12.33 -9.93 -22.08
C PRO A 49 13.02 -10.09 -20.72
N ALA A 50 12.20 -10.36 -19.73
CA ALA A 50 12.63 -10.64 -18.38
C ALA A 50 13.60 -11.84 -18.33
N ASN A 51 14.62 -11.78 -17.48
CA ASN A 51 15.54 -12.90 -17.27
C ASN A 51 14.95 -13.89 -16.25
N GLY A 52 14.05 -14.76 -16.72
CA GLY A 52 13.39 -15.77 -15.89
C GLY A 52 11.95 -15.40 -15.54
N THR A 53 11.37 -16.16 -14.62
CA THR A 53 10.02 -15.91 -14.11
C THR A 53 10.05 -14.81 -13.06
N THR A 54 9.17 -13.82 -13.18
CA THR A 54 8.86 -12.89 -12.07
C THR A 54 7.75 -13.51 -11.22
N VAL A 55 7.95 -13.60 -9.91
CA VAL A 55 6.85 -13.85 -8.97
C VAL A 55 6.36 -12.52 -8.41
N ILE A 56 5.06 -12.40 -8.16
CA ILE A 56 4.45 -11.16 -7.67
C ILE A 56 3.49 -11.49 -6.54
N ALA A 57 3.73 -10.92 -5.36
CA ALA A 57 2.79 -10.92 -4.25
C ALA A 57 1.77 -9.79 -4.42
N VAL A 58 0.48 -10.15 -4.35
CA VAL A 58 -0.62 -9.19 -4.44
C VAL A 58 -1.41 -9.24 -3.15
N GLN A 59 -1.36 -8.14 -2.39
CA GLN A 59 -2.08 -7.98 -1.13
C GLN A 59 -3.60 -8.08 -1.33
N GLY A 60 -4.14 -7.47 -2.38
CA GLY A 60 -5.58 -7.31 -2.53
C GLY A 60 -6.16 -6.34 -1.50
N PHE A 61 -7.47 -6.41 -1.28
CA PHE A 61 -8.13 -5.58 -0.27
C PHE A 61 -9.32 -6.30 0.37
N LYS A 62 -9.32 -6.41 1.70
CA LYS A 62 -10.40 -7.03 2.48
C LYS A 62 -10.79 -6.16 3.69
N GLY A 63 -11.64 -5.16 3.47
CA GLY A 63 -12.27 -4.42 4.57
C GLY A 63 -13.27 -5.26 5.39
N ARG A 64 -13.60 -4.85 6.62
CA ARG A 64 -14.61 -5.51 7.47
C ARG A 64 -15.93 -5.67 6.69
N GLY A 65 -16.34 -6.91 6.44
CA GLY A 65 -17.58 -7.26 5.74
C GLY A 65 -17.55 -7.12 4.21
N GLN A 66 -16.40 -6.84 3.59
CA GLN A 66 -16.26 -6.76 2.15
C GLN A 66 -16.00 -8.13 1.49
N ASN A 67 -16.49 -8.31 0.28
CA ASN A 67 -16.27 -9.51 -0.54
C ASN A 67 -14.92 -9.41 -1.26
N SER A 68 -14.02 -10.37 -1.02
CA SER A 68 -12.67 -10.43 -1.58
C SER A 68 -12.60 -10.57 -3.10
N SER A 69 -13.69 -10.98 -3.75
CA SER A 69 -13.71 -11.25 -5.21
C SER A 69 -13.40 -10.04 -6.11
N LYS A 70 -13.53 -8.80 -5.60
CA LYS A 70 -13.31 -7.59 -6.43
C LYS A 70 -11.88 -7.05 -6.36
N LYS A 71 -11.16 -7.36 -5.27
CA LYS A 71 -9.78 -6.95 -5.03
C LYS A 71 -9.03 -8.14 -4.43
N PRO A 72 -8.82 -9.22 -5.21
CA PRO A 72 -8.27 -10.46 -4.70
C PRO A 72 -6.82 -10.30 -4.27
N ALA A 73 -6.45 -10.97 -3.18
CA ALA A 73 -5.07 -11.32 -2.89
C ALA A 73 -4.68 -12.52 -3.76
N ARG A 74 -3.43 -12.64 -4.18
CA ARG A 74 -2.91 -13.76 -4.99
C ARG A 74 -1.38 -13.71 -5.07
N LEU A 75 -0.77 -14.84 -5.41
CA LEU A 75 0.58 -14.86 -5.98
C LEU A 75 0.48 -15.10 -7.48
N VAL A 76 1.36 -14.48 -8.25
CA VAL A 76 1.34 -14.55 -9.71
C VAL A 76 2.73 -14.86 -10.22
N GLY A 77 2.87 -15.90 -11.05
CA GLY A 77 4.08 -16.16 -11.82
C GLY A 77 3.94 -15.64 -13.23
N VAL A 78 4.90 -14.85 -13.67
CA VAL A 78 4.92 -14.19 -14.98
C VAL A 78 6.18 -14.59 -15.73
N GLY A 79 6.01 -15.10 -16.95
CA GLY A 79 7.11 -15.49 -17.81
C GLY A 79 7.87 -14.29 -18.42
N PRO A 80 9.03 -14.55 -19.06
CA PRO A 80 9.88 -13.53 -19.66
C PRO A 80 9.18 -12.51 -20.56
N GLU A 81 8.20 -12.97 -21.34
CA GLU A 81 7.46 -12.18 -22.34
C GLU A 81 6.12 -11.67 -21.80
N GLY A 82 5.93 -11.69 -20.48
CA GLY A 82 4.71 -11.24 -19.82
C GLY A 82 3.53 -12.21 -19.96
N ASP A 83 3.78 -13.47 -20.30
CA ASP A 83 2.76 -14.51 -20.26
C ASP A 83 2.50 -14.96 -18.81
N LEU A 84 1.21 -15.10 -18.47
CA LEU A 84 0.82 -15.62 -17.16
C LEU A 84 1.17 -17.11 -17.05
N ALA A 85 2.19 -17.44 -16.28
CA ALA A 85 2.64 -18.82 -16.06
C ALA A 85 1.72 -19.55 -15.08
N TRP A 86 1.45 -18.94 -13.93
CA TRP A 86 0.55 -19.48 -12.90
C TRP A 86 -0.06 -18.37 -12.04
N ASN A 87 -1.16 -18.70 -11.36
CA ASN A 87 -1.93 -17.76 -10.52
C ASN A 87 -2.48 -18.50 -9.31
N TYR A 88 -1.82 -18.30 -8.17
CA TYR A 88 -2.15 -18.97 -6.92
C TYR A 88 -3.13 -18.12 -6.11
N GLN A 89 -4.26 -18.73 -5.73
CA GLN A 89 -5.30 -18.08 -4.94
C GLN A 89 -5.11 -18.39 -3.45
N PRO A 90 -5.38 -17.43 -2.55
CA PRO A 90 -5.22 -17.65 -1.12
C PRO A 90 -6.15 -18.76 -0.63
N GLN A 91 -5.59 -19.67 0.16
CA GLN A 91 -6.36 -20.66 0.91
C GLN A 91 -7.06 -20.00 2.11
N THR A 92 -7.88 -20.77 2.85
CA THR A 92 -8.66 -20.22 3.98
C THR A 92 -7.83 -19.65 5.13
N ASP A 93 -6.55 -20.01 5.20
CA ASP A 93 -5.61 -19.58 6.23
C ASP A 93 -4.72 -18.39 5.83
N VAL A 94 -4.97 -17.79 4.65
CA VAL A 94 -4.30 -16.58 4.18
C VAL A 94 -5.32 -15.53 3.76
N THR A 95 -5.15 -14.31 4.24
CA THR A 95 -6.01 -13.17 3.95
C THR A 95 -5.37 -12.24 2.92
N TRP A 96 -4.09 -11.94 3.10
CA TRP A 96 -3.25 -11.09 2.26
C TRP A 96 -1.91 -11.79 2.01
N PHE A 97 -1.30 -11.54 0.86
CA PHE A 97 0.11 -11.86 0.62
C PHE A 97 0.90 -10.56 0.69
N TYR A 98 2.01 -10.59 1.40
CA TYR A 98 2.89 -9.45 1.55
C TYR A 98 4.21 -9.79 0.87
N ASP A 99 4.88 -10.82 1.36
CA ASP A 99 6.21 -11.22 0.91
C ASP A 99 6.26 -12.60 0.21
N VAL A 100 7.20 -12.75 -0.74
CA VAL A 100 7.53 -13.95 -1.52
C VAL A 100 9.02 -14.10 -1.95
N ASP A 101 9.83 -14.70 -1.10
CA ASP A 101 11.24 -15.02 -1.43
C ASP A 101 11.47 -16.28 -2.29
N PRO A 102 12.24 -16.19 -3.38
CA PRO A 102 12.76 -17.38 -4.07
C PRO A 102 13.87 -18.11 -3.30
N LEU A 103 13.71 -19.42 -3.12
CA LEU A 103 14.71 -20.29 -2.51
C LEU A 103 15.62 -20.96 -3.56
N GLU A 104 16.80 -21.43 -3.15
CA GLU A 104 17.82 -22.03 -4.05
C GLU A 104 17.31 -23.20 -4.91
N ASP A 105 16.29 -23.93 -4.43
CA ASP A 105 15.69 -25.07 -5.13
C ASP A 105 14.55 -24.68 -6.10
N GLY A 106 14.25 -23.38 -6.23
CA GLY A 106 13.21 -22.84 -7.10
C GLY A 106 11.81 -22.81 -6.47
N SER A 107 11.68 -23.29 -5.24
CA SER A 107 10.47 -23.06 -4.43
C SER A 107 10.46 -21.63 -3.87
N LEU A 108 9.33 -21.24 -3.27
CA LEU A 108 9.10 -19.90 -2.75
C LEU A 108 8.80 -19.98 -1.25
N LEU A 109 9.48 -19.17 -0.45
CA LEU A 109 8.96 -18.79 0.86
C LEU A 109 7.82 -17.79 0.63
N VAL A 110 6.78 -17.83 1.45
CA VAL A 110 5.63 -16.94 1.30
C VAL A 110 5.10 -16.55 2.65
N VAL A 111 4.91 -15.24 2.83
CA VAL A 111 4.25 -14.67 4.00
C VAL A 111 2.80 -14.30 3.69
N GLY A 112 1.91 -14.97 4.41
CA GLY A 112 0.48 -14.75 4.32
C GLY A 112 -0.14 -14.34 5.64
N ALA A 113 -0.50 -13.06 5.80
CA ALA A 113 -1.20 -12.60 6.99
C ALA A 113 -2.65 -13.13 7.05
N ARG A 114 -3.11 -13.49 8.25
CA ARG A 114 -4.49 -13.86 8.56
C ARG A 114 -5.04 -12.93 9.64
N ARG A 115 -6.36 -12.95 9.86
CA ARG A 115 -7.07 -12.00 10.73
C ARG A 115 -6.61 -11.91 12.21
N ASN A 116 -5.72 -12.80 12.66
CA ASN A 116 -5.16 -12.90 14.01
C ASN A 116 -3.96 -13.86 13.92
N GLY A 117 -2.87 -13.46 13.25
CA GLY A 117 -1.72 -14.33 13.06
C GLY A 117 -1.09 -14.24 11.67
N THR A 118 0.03 -14.93 11.51
CA THR A 118 0.76 -15.05 10.26
C THR A 118 0.92 -16.51 9.87
N THR A 119 0.79 -16.79 8.57
CA THR A 119 1.02 -18.11 7.97
C THR A 119 2.23 -17.97 7.04
N VAL A 120 3.33 -18.63 7.39
CA VAL A 120 4.54 -18.71 6.55
C VAL A 120 4.56 -20.10 5.92
N PHE A 121 4.83 -20.21 4.63
CA PHE A 121 4.87 -21.53 3.99
C PHE A 121 5.85 -21.57 2.83
N LYS A 122 6.46 -22.74 2.63
CA LYS A 122 7.25 -23.03 1.44
C LYS A 122 6.34 -23.62 0.37
N TYR A 123 6.34 -23.02 -0.81
CA TYR A 123 5.49 -23.35 -1.95
C TYR A 123 6.32 -23.75 -3.16
N ASP A 124 6.01 -24.90 -3.73
CA ASP A 124 6.58 -25.35 -5.00
C ASP A 124 5.61 -25.01 -6.14
N PRO A 125 5.94 -24.04 -7.01
CA PRO A 125 5.09 -23.64 -8.12
C PRO A 125 4.99 -24.70 -9.24
N ASP A 126 5.94 -25.63 -9.34
CA ASP A 126 5.93 -26.68 -10.37
C ASP A 126 4.93 -27.80 -10.02
N THR A 127 4.80 -28.11 -8.73
CA THR A 127 3.87 -29.14 -8.23
C THR A 127 2.55 -28.56 -7.72
N ASP A 128 2.47 -27.25 -7.51
CA ASP A 128 1.36 -26.55 -6.87
C ASP A 128 1.07 -27.07 -5.44
N GLU A 129 2.14 -27.40 -4.70
CA GLU A 129 2.06 -27.93 -3.34
C GLU A 129 2.77 -27.04 -2.32
N ARG A 130 2.19 -26.93 -1.11
CA ARG A 130 2.90 -26.37 0.05
C ARG A 130 3.72 -27.49 0.69
N GLU A 131 5.04 -27.38 0.66
CA GLU A 131 5.94 -28.39 1.24
C GLU A 131 5.84 -28.41 2.77
N TRP A 132 5.74 -27.23 3.38
CA TRP A 132 5.48 -27.07 4.81
C TRP A 132 4.72 -25.77 5.08
N THR A 133 4.14 -25.65 6.27
CA THR A 133 3.42 -24.44 6.71
C THR A 133 3.67 -24.22 8.19
N GLU A 134 4.11 -23.02 8.54
CA GLU A 134 4.32 -22.53 9.89
C GLU A 134 3.23 -21.51 10.26
N ARG A 135 2.81 -21.50 11.53
CA ARG A 135 1.78 -20.56 12.01
C ARG A 135 2.29 -19.80 13.22
N LEU A 136 2.65 -18.55 12.98
CA LEU A 136 3.11 -17.62 14.00
C LEU A 136 1.93 -16.89 14.64
N ASP A 137 2.08 -16.53 15.92
CA ASP A 137 1.13 -15.72 16.69
C ASP A 137 1.54 -14.23 16.65
N THR A 138 1.86 -13.75 15.45
CA THR A 138 2.22 -12.36 15.13
C THR A 138 1.11 -11.74 14.28
N ASP A 139 0.75 -10.49 14.50
CA ASP A 139 -0.39 -9.87 13.79
C ASP A 139 0.09 -9.01 12.61
N ASP A 140 -0.42 -9.29 11.41
CA ASP A 140 -0.11 -8.55 10.18
C ASP A 140 1.40 -8.44 9.88
N THR A 141 2.17 -9.51 10.11
CA THR A 141 3.57 -9.59 9.66
C THR A 141 3.62 -9.43 8.14
N HIS A 142 4.41 -8.48 7.68
CA HIS A 142 4.61 -8.21 6.26
C HIS A 142 5.73 -9.07 5.70
N ASP A 143 6.76 -9.34 6.50
CA ASP A 143 7.96 -10.00 6.00
C ASP A 143 8.55 -11.02 7.01
N VAL A 144 9.07 -12.13 6.46
CA VAL A 144 9.73 -13.23 7.16
C VAL A 144 10.75 -13.91 6.26
N ASP A 145 12.01 -13.82 6.67
CA ASP A 145 13.13 -14.32 5.91
C ASP A 145 13.59 -15.73 6.39
N LEU A 146 13.92 -16.66 5.47
CA LEU A 146 14.44 -18.01 5.79
C LEU A 146 15.98 -17.99 5.85
N ILE A 147 16.48 -17.57 7.00
CA ILE A 147 17.91 -17.28 7.21
C ILE A 147 18.84 -18.50 7.22
N ASN A 148 18.26 -19.71 7.29
CA ASN A 148 18.91 -21.00 7.07
C ASN A 148 17.83 -22.10 6.94
N GLY A 149 18.23 -23.38 6.89
CA GLY A 149 17.29 -24.48 6.65
C GLY A 149 16.09 -24.60 7.62
N ASP A 150 16.18 -24.07 8.84
CA ASP A 150 15.13 -24.26 9.87
C ASP A 150 14.76 -22.98 10.67
N GLU A 151 15.50 -21.88 10.55
CA GLU A 151 15.22 -20.64 11.29
C GLU A 151 14.55 -19.58 10.42
N LEU A 152 13.51 -18.95 10.95
CA LEU A 152 12.82 -17.80 10.36
C LEU A 152 13.20 -16.53 11.10
N LEU A 153 13.57 -15.47 10.38
CA LEU A 153 13.73 -14.12 10.91
C LEU A 153 12.44 -13.34 10.63
N VAL A 154 11.82 -12.78 11.67
CA VAL A 154 10.42 -12.32 11.59
C VAL A 154 10.31 -10.86 12.03
N ALA A 155 9.63 -10.04 11.23
CA ALA A 155 9.20 -8.71 11.58
C ALA A 155 7.86 -8.75 12.33
N ASP A 156 7.85 -8.37 13.60
CA ASP A 156 6.69 -8.44 14.50
C ASP A 156 6.20 -7.03 14.84
N MET A 157 5.09 -6.64 14.22
CA MET A 157 4.44 -5.35 14.45
C MET A 157 3.13 -5.51 15.25
N ARG A 158 2.60 -4.41 15.78
CA ARG A 158 1.33 -4.34 16.52
C ARG A 158 1.28 -5.22 17.76
N ASN A 159 2.44 -5.42 18.40
CA ASN A 159 2.57 -6.31 19.54
C ASN A 159 2.43 -5.55 20.87
N TYR A 160 1.29 -4.89 21.10
CA TYR A 160 1.06 -4.18 22.36
C TYR A 160 0.56 -5.10 23.48
N ASN A 161 1.29 -5.14 24.59
CA ASN A 161 0.93 -5.93 25.76
C ASN A 161 0.15 -5.08 26.78
N GLU A 162 -1.16 -5.28 26.84
CA GLU A 162 -2.05 -4.57 27.77
C GLU A 162 -1.72 -4.82 29.26
N THR A 163 -1.06 -5.93 29.60
CA THR A 163 -0.72 -6.25 30.99
C THR A 163 0.54 -5.52 31.46
N SER A 164 1.55 -5.44 30.60
CA SER A 164 2.80 -4.72 30.89
C SER A 164 2.73 -3.23 30.53
N GLU A 165 1.71 -2.82 29.77
CA GLU A 165 1.57 -1.48 29.17
C GLU A 165 2.82 -1.08 28.35
N ARG A 166 3.41 -2.05 27.66
CA ARG A 166 4.56 -1.90 26.77
C ARG A 166 4.23 -2.37 25.37
N ASN A 167 4.87 -1.75 24.38
CA ASN A 167 4.82 -2.23 23.02
C ASN A 167 6.03 -3.15 22.81
N GLU A 168 5.77 -4.37 22.39
CA GLU A 168 6.74 -5.45 22.21
C GLU A 168 7.02 -5.69 20.72
N ASP A 169 6.79 -4.67 19.86
CA ASP A 169 7.23 -4.65 18.46
C ASP A 169 8.74 -4.97 18.39
N ARG A 170 9.08 -5.93 17.54
CA ARG A 170 10.42 -6.54 17.55
C ARG A 170 10.76 -7.19 16.22
N VAL A 171 12.04 -7.51 16.08
CA VAL A 171 12.52 -8.54 15.16
C VAL A 171 12.89 -9.77 15.98
N PHE A 172 12.58 -10.98 15.53
CA PHE A 172 12.97 -12.20 16.25
C PHE A 172 13.36 -13.37 15.33
N VAL A 173 14.16 -14.30 15.85
CA VAL A 173 14.53 -15.55 15.17
C VAL A 173 13.74 -16.70 15.78
N TYR A 174 12.92 -17.36 14.97
CA TYR A 174 12.14 -18.53 15.33
C TYR A 174 12.75 -19.80 14.73
N ASN A 175 13.13 -20.73 15.60
CA ASN A 175 13.62 -22.03 15.16
C ASN A 175 12.45 -23.01 15.03
N ARG A 176 12.18 -23.44 13.79
CA ARG A 176 11.06 -24.34 13.47
C ARG A 176 11.27 -25.77 13.97
N THR A 177 12.50 -26.18 14.23
CA THR A 177 12.82 -27.51 14.76
C THR A 177 12.62 -27.57 16.28
N THR A 178 12.99 -26.51 17.01
CA THR A 178 12.80 -26.42 18.47
C THR A 178 11.46 -25.81 18.87
N GLU A 179 10.74 -25.22 17.90
CA GLU A 179 9.49 -24.47 18.06
C GLU A 179 9.62 -23.31 19.06
N ALA A 180 10.77 -22.62 19.05
CA ALA A 180 11.11 -21.60 20.03
C ALA A 180 11.75 -20.36 19.40
N VAL A 181 11.49 -19.20 20.01
CA VAL A 181 12.24 -17.97 19.73
C VAL A 181 13.63 -18.09 20.36
N GLU A 182 14.67 -18.03 19.55
CA GLU A 182 16.07 -18.19 19.98
C GLU A 182 16.80 -16.84 20.13
N TRP A 183 16.26 -15.78 19.55
CA TRP A 183 16.77 -14.42 19.66
C TRP A 183 15.67 -13.39 19.36
N GLU A 184 15.74 -12.22 19.97
CA GLU A 184 14.82 -11.10 19.71
C GLU A 184 15.49 -9.74 19.93
N TYR A 185 14.97 -8.73 19.24
CA TYR A 185 15.33 -7.31 19.35
C TYR A 185 14.07 -6.45 19.44
N GLU A 186 13.79 -5.92 20.63
CA GLU A 186 12.68 -4.97 20.87
C GLU A 186 13.04 -3.54 20.42
N PHE A 187 12.15 -2.89 19.69
CA PHE A 187 12.37 -1.53 19.18
C PHE A 187 12.33 -0.43 20.25
N GLU A 188 11.74 -0.69 21.42
CA GLU A 188 11.85 0.18 22.62
C GLU A 188 13.30 0.43 23.07
N ARG A 189 14.26 -0.32 22.55
CA ARG A 189 15.70 -0.08 22.80
C ARG A 189 16.19 1.23 22.21
N ILE A 190 15.60 1.68 21.10
CA ILE A 190 16.10 2.81 20.31
C ILE A 190 15.04 3.88 20.02
N TYR A 191 13.75 3.60 20.25
CA TYR A 191 12.66 4.56 20.05
C TYR A 191 11.92 4.88 21.34
N ASP A 192 11.46 6.12 21.44
CA ASP A 192 10.58 6.61 22.48
C ASP A 192 9.11 6.37 22.11
N ARG A 193 8.23 6.31 23.11
CA ARG A 193 6.79 6.00 22.93
C ARG A 193 6.03 6.99 22.05
N ASP A 194 6.54 8.21 21.95
CA ASP A 194 5.92 9.28 21.18
C ASP A 194 6.46 9.32 19.74
N ASP A 195 7.46 8.49 19.40
CA ASP A 195 8.00 8.39 18.05
C ASP A 195 7.06 7.57 17.15
N GLY A 196 6.95 8.00 15.89
CA GLY A 196 6.26 7.27 14.82
C GLY A 196 4.77 7.07 15.05
N GLY A 197 4.33 5.81 14.94
CA GLY A 197 2.92 5.45 14.97
C GLY A 197 2.28 5.43 16.36
N SER A 198 1.10 4.84 16.45
CA SER A 198 0.40 4.74 17.74
C SER A 198 1.03 3.66 18.61
N TYR A 199 1.65 4.06 19.73
CA TYR A 199 2.32 3.13 20.66
C TYR A 199 1.45 1.94 21.14
N THR A 200 0.14 2.13 21.31
CA THR A 200 -0.78 1.05 21.73
C THR A 200 -1.43 0.31 20.55
N GLY A 201 -1.05 0.64 19.33
CA GLY A 201 -1.62 0.08 18.11
C GLY A 201 -0.49 -0.21 17.13
N ASP A 202 -0.52 0.46 15.99
CA ASP A 202 0.48 0.33 14.93
C ASP A 202 1.63 1.31 15.20
N TRP A 203 2.62 0.89 16.01
CA TRP A 203 3.69 1.77 16.51
C TRP A 203 4.84 1.89 15.52
N THR A 204 5.71 0.87 15.45
CA THR A 204 6.86 0.89 14.53
C THR A 204 6.44 0.60 13.10
N HIS A 205 5.41 -0.24 12.93
CA HIS A 205 5.05 -0.84 11.66
C HIS A 205 6.28 -1.43 10.97
N VAL A 206 7.13 -2.16 11.71
CA VAL A 206 8.27 -2.86 11.12
C VAL A 206 7.76 -3.79 10.01
N ASN A 207 8.02 -3.42 8.76
CA ASN A 207 7.38 -4.04 7.60
C ASN A 207 8.31 -4.99 6.83
N ASP A 208 9.55 -5.11 7.28
CA ASP A 208 10.65 -5.68 6.49
C ASP A 208 11.82 -6.07 7.38
N VAL A 209 12.50 -7.19 7.08
CA VAL A 209 13.67 -7.70 7.80
C VAL A 209 14.52 -8.71 7.00
N ASP A 210 15.72 -8.28 6.61
CA ASP A 210 16.59 -9.12 5.77
C ASP A 210 17.86 -9.58 6.49
N LYS A 211 18.34 -10.77 6.15
CA LYS A 211 19.66 -11.22 6.57
C LYS A 211 20.76 -10.74 5.62
N LEU A 212 21.45 -9.69 6.06
CA LEU A 212 22.66 -9.20 5.38
C LEU A 212 23.88 -10.14 5.53
N ALA A 213 24.08 -10.67 6.73
CA ALA A 213 25.20 -11.55 7.04
C ALA A 213 24.93 -12.33 8.33
N GLU A 214 25.83 -13.27 8.68
CA GLU A 214 25.72 -13.99 9.95
C GLU A 214 25.73 -13.02 11.14
N GLY A 215 24.56 -12.87 11.78
CA GLY A 215 24.35 -11.97 12.91
C GLY A 215 24.26 -10.48 12.57
N ARG A 216 24.03 -10.11 11.31
CA ARG A 216 23.65 -8.74 10.90
C ARG A 216 22.34 -8.80 10.14
N TYR A 217 21.34 -8.10 10.64
CA TYR A 217 19.99 -8.07 10.08
C TYR A 217 19.61 -6.62 9.77
N MET A 218 19.04 -6.37 8.60
CA MET A 218 18.40 -5.10 8.29
C MET A 218 16.95 -5.15 8.74
N ALA A 219 16.36 -4.00 9.04
CA ALA A 219 14.94 -3.91 9.31
C ALA A 219 14.42 -2.53 8.92
N SER A 220 13.17 -2.47 8.49
CA SER A 220 12.47 -1.25 8.15
C SER A 220 11.34 -0.93 9.14
N PRO A 221 11.63 -0.21 10.24
CA PRO A 221 10.60 0.46 11.04
C PRO A 221 9.90 1.59 10.25
N ARG A 222 8.93 1.22 9.41
CA ARG A 222 8.23 2.12 8.48
C ARG A 222 7.76 3.43 9.12
N ASN A 223 7.09 3.37 10.26
CA ASN A 223 6.56 4.59 10.90
C ASN A 223 7.63 5.44 11.58
N MET A 224 8.88 4.97 11.64
CA MET A 224 10.01 5.72 12.18
C MET A 224 10.83 6.42 11.10
N ASP A 225 10.47 6.27 9.82
CA ASP A 225 11.20 6.81 8.67
C ASP A 225 12.70 6.49 8.75
N GLU A 226 13.01 5.28 9.21
CA GLU A 226 14.37 4.83 9.48
C GLU A 226 14.53 3.35 9.09
N VAL A 227 15.64 3.05 8.42
CA VAL A 227 16.14 1.70 8.17
C VAL A 227 17.30 1.46 9.11
N VAL A 228 17.37 0.30 9.77
CA VAL A 228 18.40 0.00 10.76
C VAL A 228 19.09 -1.34 10.47
N VAL A 229 20.42 -1.38 10.65
CA VAL A 229 21.20 -2.62 10.63
C VAL A 229 21.52 -3.03 12.07
N ILE A 230 20.95 -4.14 12.51
CA ILE A 230 21.03 -4.67 13.87
C ILE A 230 22.13 -5.73 13.96
N ASN A 231 23.02 -5.57 14.94
CA ASN A 231 23.99 -6.59 15.28
C ASN A 231 23.40 -7.58 16.31
N ARG A 232 23.19 -8.83 15.89
CA ARG A 232 22.60 -9.89 16.72
C ARG A 232 23.36 -10.12 18.03
N SER A 233 24.70 -10.04 17.99
CA SER A 233 25.56 -10.40 19.12
C SER A 233 25.66 -9.31 20.18
N THR A 234 25.62 -8.04 19.77
CA THR A 234 25.76 -6.89 20.67
C THR A 234 24.43 -6.20 20.97
N ALA A 235 23.40 -6.44 20.15
CA ALA A 235 22.15 -5.68 20.12
C ALA A 235 22.36 -4.16 19.91
N GLU A 236 23.46 -3.79 19.25
CA GLU A 236 23.73 -2.42 18.81
C GLU A 236 23.28 -2.21 17.37
N ILE A 237 22.97 -0.96 17.02
CA ILE A 237 22.72 -0.54 15.64
C ILE A 237 24.06 -0.22 14.98
N ASP A 238 24.42 -0.99 13.96
CA ASP A 238 25.69 -0.82 13.23
C ASP A 238 25.61 0.32 12.22
N LEU A 239 24.44 0.52 11.59
CA LEU A 239 24.13 1.59 10.63
C LEU A 239 22.65 1.94 10.75
N SER A 240 22.28 3.19 10.50
CA SER A 240 20.90 3.53 10.15
C SER A 240 20.84 4.59 9.06
N LEU A 241 19.77 4.56 8.28
CA LEU A 241 19.44 5.51 7.23
C LEU A 241 18.07 6.12 7.57
N GLY A 242 17.97 7.45 7.51
CA GLY A 242 16.76 8.15 7.94
C GLY A 242 16.72 8.42 9.44
N THR A 243 15.71 9.17 9.86
CA THR A 243 15.48 9.50 11.27
C THR A 243 14.02 9.90 11.44
N PRO A 244 13.39 9.62 12.59
CA PRO A 244 11.99 9.96 12.82
C PRO A 244 11.67 11.42 12.48
N GLU A 245 10.54 11.62 11.79
CA GLU A 245 9.99 12.92 11.36
C GLU A 245 10.78 13.66 10.25
N ASP A 246 11.90 13.11 9.74
CA ASP A 246 12.60 13.68 8.57
C ASP A 246 12.17 13.00 7.27
N HIS A 247 10.96 13.35 6.83
CA HIS A 247 10.35 12.80 5.62
C HIS A 247 11.08 13.21 4.32
N SER A 248 12.11 14.05 4.40
CA SER A 248 12.88 14.49 3.22
C SER A 248 13.89 13.44 2.75
N VAL A 249 14.31 12.55 3.66
CA VAL A 249 15.23 11.44 3.39
C VAL A 249 14.44 10.24 2.89
N ILE A 250 13.57 9.69 3.73
CA ILE A 250 12.63 8.61 3.44
C ILE A 250 11.35 8.87 4.23
N PHE A 251 10.20 8.41 3.74
CA PHE A 251 8.92 8.58 4.39
C PHE A 251 8.05 7.33 4.23
N GLU A 252 7.84 6.64 5.34
CA GLU A 252 7.11 5.38 5.45
C GLU A 252 7.54 4.33 4.40
N GLN A 253 8.85 4.08 4.34
CA GLN A 253 9.53 3.25 3.35
C GLN A 253 9.23 1.75 3.45
N HIS A 254 9.58 1.01 2.39
CA HIS A 254 9.50 -0.45 2.31
C HIS A 254 10.70 -1.04 1.56
N ASN A 255 10.92 -2.35 1.75
CA ASN A 255 11.96 -3.18 1.14
C ASN A 255 13.27 -2.43 0.87
N PRO A 256 13.97 -1.92 1.91
CA PRO A 256 15.35 -1.52 1.73
C PRO A 256 16.19 -2.69 1.21
N ASP A 257 16.91 -2.52 0.11
CA ASP A 257 17.87 -3.51 -0.42
C ASP A 257 19.31 -3.05 -0.12
N TYR A 258 20.06 -3.86 0.63
CA TYR A 258 21.45 -3.54 1.01
C TYR A 258 22.43 -3.96 -0.09
N LEU A 259 23.15 -2.98 -0.61
CA LEU A 259 24.17 -3.14 -1.63
C LEU A 259 25.56 -2.76 -1.10
N GLU A 260 26.60 -3.23 -1.79
CA GLU A 260 27.98 -2.82 -1.52
C GLU A 260 28.63 -2.41 -2.85
N SER A 261 29.11 -1.16 -2.93
CA SER A 261 29.84 -0.67 -4.10
C SER A 261 31.12 -1.47 -4.34
N GLU A 262 31.69 -1.43 -5.54
CA GLU A 262 32.93 -2.14 -5.91
C GLU A 262 34.11 -1.83 -4.96
N ASP A 263 34.11 -0.67 -4.31
CA ASP A 263 35.12 -0.23 -3.34
C ASP A 263 34.83 -0.60 -1.88
N GLY A 264 33.72 -1.31 -1.64
CA GLY A 264 33.28 -1.78 -0.32
C GLY A 264 32.37 -0.81 0.42
N THR A 265 31.87 0.25 -0.24
CA THR A 265 31.01 1.25 0.40
C THR A 265 29.57 0.72 0.57
N PRO A 266 29.03 0.68 1.80
CA PRO A 266 27.63 0.34 2.03
C PRO A 266 26.69 1.28 1.28
N THR A 267 25.69 0.71 0.62
CA THR A 267 24.67 1.41 -0.14
C THR A 267 23.32 0.79 0.18
N VAL A 268 22.25 1.59 0.22
CA VAL A 268 20.88 1.10 0.47
C VAL A 268 19.96 1.67 -0.60
N LEU A 269 19.30 0.79 -1.34
CA LEU A 269 18.20 1.11 -2.24
C LEU A 269 16.90 1.04 -1.43
N VAL A 270 15.95 1.96 -1.64
CA VAL A 270 14.74 2.05 -0.83
C VAL A 270 13.54 2.44 -1.69
N ALA A 271 12.43 1.72 -1.54
CA ALA A 271 11.12 2.19 -1.97
C ALA A 271 10.57 3.21 -0.96
N ASP A 272 10.69 4.51 -1.30
CA ASP A 272 10.31 5.65 -0.46
C ASP A 272 8.83 6.02 -0.72
N SER A 273 7.95 5.23 -0.10
CA SER A 273 6.56 5.06 -0.50
C SER A 273 5.71 6.32 -0.46
N GLU A 274 5.71 7.06 0.65
CA GLU A 274 4.86 8.26 0.76
C GLU A 274 5.43 9.45 -0.02
N ASN A 275 6.71 9.40 -0.41
CA ASN A 275 7.31 10.36 -1.35
C ASN A 275 7.14 9.95 -2.83
N ASP A 276 6.45 8.85 -3.12
CA ASP A 276 6.19 8.34 -4.47
C ASP A 276 7.47 8.21 -5.34
N ARG A 277 8.57 7.69 -4.77
CA ARG A 277 9.86 7.52 -5.47
C ARG A 277 10.63 6.27 -5.00
N VAL A 278 11.64 5.89 -5.77
CA VAL A 278 12.65 4.91 -5.34
C VAL A 278 14.01 5.62 -5.33
N VAL A 279 14.79 5.42 -4.26
CA VAL A 279 16.01 6.18 -3.99
C VAL A 279 17.16 5.25 -3.59
N GLU A 280 18.39 5.64 -3.96
CA GLU A 280 19.60 4.93 -3.54
C GLU A 280 20.47 5.88 -2.71
N TYR A 281 20.99 5.38 -1.59
CA TYR A 281 21.82 6.10 -0.64
C TYR A 281 23.16 5.40 -0.44
N GLU A 282 24.25 6.12 -0.64
CA GLU A 282 25.61 5.63 -0.41
C GLU A 282 26.19 6.21 0.88
N LEU A 283 26.77 5.36 1.73
CA LEU A 283 27.35 5.78 3.00
C LEU A 283 28.54 6.72 2.77
N ARG A 284 28.54 7.84 3.49
CA ARG A 284 29.60 8.85 3.41
C ARG A 284 30.58 8.72 4.57
N ASP A 285 30.06 8.75 5.79
CA ASP A 285 30.83 8.53 7.00
C ASP A 285 29.92 8.15 8.18
N GLY A 286 30.53 7.90 9.34
CA GLY A 286 29.80 7.58 10.56
C GLY A 286 29.41 6.11 10.70
N THR A 287 28.73 5.81 11.80
CA THR A 287 28.24 4.48 12.19
C THR A 287 27.00 4.61 13.06
N GLY A 288 26.24 3.52 13.18
CA GLY A 288 24.98 3.48 13.92
C GLY A 288 24.04 4.59 13.47
N ARG A 289 23.32 5.19 14.43
CA ARG A 289 22.39 6.29 14.17
C ARG A 289 23.02 7.65 13.91
N ASN A 290 24.35 7.71 13.77
CA ASN A 290 25.08 8.90 13.32
C ASN A 290 25.70 8.70 11.92
N ALA A 291 25.34 7.63 11.21
CA ALA A 291 25.76 7.42 9.83
C ALA A 291 25.21 8.55 8.94
N SER A 292 26.04 9.04 8.01
CA SER A 292 25.65 10.05 7.04
C SER A 292 25.68 9.46 5.64
N TRP A 293 24.67 9.82 4.85
CA TRP A 293 24.40 9.22 3.55
C TRP A 293 24.29 10.29 2.48
N GLU A 294 24.74 9.99 1.26
CA GLU A 294 24.44 10.79 0.07
C GLU A 294 23.39 10.06 -0.76
N ARG A 295 22.30 10.75 -1.13
CA ARG A 295 21.37 10.24 -2.15
C ARG A 295 22.05 10.28 -3.51
N THR A 296 22.41 9.11 -4.03
CA THR A 296 23.09 8.95 -5.34
C THR A 296 22.09 8.83 -6.48
N TRP A 297 20.88 8.33 -6.19
CA TRP A 297 19.85 8.09 -7.19
C TRP A 297 18.45 8.42 -6.68
N ASP A 298 17.59 8.88 -7.60
CA ASP A 298 16.19 9.21 -7.35
C ASP A 298 15.40 8.94 -8.64
N VAL A 299 14.57 7.90 -8.67
CA VAL A 299 13.70 7.59 -9.82
C VAL A 299 12.24 7.79 -9.47
N GLY A 300 11.48 8.29 -10.44
CA GLY A 300 10.10 8.72 -10.26
C GLY A 300 9.94 10.22 -10.00
N VAL A 301 11.03 11.00 -10.12
CA VAL A 301 10.93 12.46 -10.06
C VAL A 301 10.02 13.00 -11.16
N ASP A 302 9.31 14.08 -10.85
CA ASP A 302 8.27 14.66 -11.71
C ASP A 302 7.07 13.72 -11.97
N GLY A 303 6.96 12.61 -11.23
CA GLY A 303 5.80 11.75 -11.14
C GLY A 303 5.91 10.41 -11.89
N ASN A 304 4.78 9.69 -11.90
CA ASN A 304 4.52 8.36 -12.51
C ASN A 304 4.78 7.14 -11.62
N LEU A 305 5.35 7.30 -10.41
CA LEU A 305 5.20 6.31 -9.34
C LEU A 305 4.02 6.68 -8.43
N ASN A 306 3.44 5.70 -7.75
CA ASN A 306 2.39 5.91 -6.79
C ASN A 306 2.47 4.82 -5.71
N TRP A 307 3.02 5.21 -4.56
CA TRP A 307 3.21 4.35 -3.39
C TRP A 307 4.01 3.07 -3.74
N PRO A 308 5.24 3.22 -4.27
CA PRO A 308 6.11 2.06 -4.50
C PRO A 308 6.42 1.40 -3.15
N ARG A 309 6.42 0.07 -3.09
CA ARG A 309 6.65 -0.66 -1.83
C ARG A 309 7.76 -1.70 -1.91
N ASP A 310 8.39 -1.84 -3.05
CA ASP A 310 9.46 -2.79 -3.21
C ASP A 310 10.32 -2.36 -4.40
N ALA A 311 11.64 -2.50 -4.26
CA ALA A 311 12.61 -2.23 -5.30
C ALA A 311 13.95 -2.98 -5.13
N ASP A 312 14.24 -3.92 -6.02
CA ASP A 312 15.49 -4.71 -5.99
C ASP A 312 16.44 -4.34 -7.12
N ARG A 313 17.72 -4.14 -6.80
CA ARG A 313 18.75 -4.04 -7.85
C ARG A 313 18.91 -5.42 -8.48
N LEU A 314 18.96 -5.45 -9.81
CA LEU A 314 19.22 -6.67 -10.58
C LEU A 314 20.69 -6.72 -11.04
N PRO A 315 21.26 -7.92 -11.29
CA PRO A 315 22.65 -8.08 -11.73
C PRO A 315 22.99 -7.44 -13.09
N ASN A 316 21.98 -7.15 -13.92
CA ASN A 316 22.16 -6.41 -15.18
C ASN A 316 22.29 -4.89 -14.97
N GLY A 317 22.09 -4.39 -13.75
CA GLY A 317 22.13 -2.98 -13.38
C GLY A 317 20.75 -2.31 -13.36
N ASN A 318 19.70 -2.94 -13.88
CA ASN A 318 18.33 -2.44 -13.79
C ASN A 318 17.77 -2.60 -12.36
N THR A 319 16.64 -1.98 -12.08
CA THR A 319 15.90 -2.14 -10.82
C THR A 319 14.53 -2.74 -11.11
N LEU A 320 14.15 -3.82 -10.42
CA LEU A 320 12.76 -4.28 -10.39
C LEU A 320 12.01 -3.41 -9.38
N VAL A 321 10.81 -2.92 -9.71
CA VAL A 321 10.06 -1.99 -8.85
C VAL A 321 8.60 -2.40 -8.79
N THR A 322 8.06 -2.49 -7.57
CA THR A 322 6.64 -2.70 -7.31
C THR A 322 5.93 -1.37 -7.04
N ASP A 323 5.16 -0.91 -8.02
CA ASP A 323 4.43 0.37 -8.00
C ASP A 323 2.95 0.14 -7.60
N SER A 324 2.74 0.03 -6.29
CA SER A 324 1.57 -0.62 -5.67
C SER A 324 0.23 -0.03 -6.07
N LEU A 325 0.10 1.30 -6.08
CA LEU A 325 -1.17 1.98 -6.38
C LEU A 325 -1.36 2.25 -7.88
N ASN A 326 -0.31 2.09 -8.68
CA ASN A 326 -0.42 1.87 -10.12
C ASN A 326 -0.56 0.37 -10.49
N HIS A 327 -0.62 -0.52 -9.50
CA HIS A 327 -0.98 -1.94 -9.67
C HIS A 327 -0.11 -2.66 -10.70
N ARG A 328 1.19 -2.37 -10.69
CA ARG A 328 2.15 -2.92 -11.65
C ARG A 328 3.49 -3.22 -11.00
N VAL A 329 4.23 -4.10 -11.65
CA VAL A 329 5.65 -4.33 -11.44
C VAL A 329 6.37 -3.93 -12.71
N MET A 330 7.55 -3.34 -12.60
CA MET A 330 8.34 -2.92 -13.76
C MET A 330 9.83 -3.10 -13.52
N GLU A 331 10.56 -3.43 -14.57
CA GLU A 331 12.02 -3.33 -14.59
C GLU A 331 12.41 -2.00 -15.25
N VAL A 332 13.22 -1.21 -14.54
CA VAL A 332 13.65 0.11 -14.96
C VAL A 332 15.16 0.18 -15.10
N THR A 333 15.63 0.83 -16.16
CA THR A 333 17.06 1.12 -16.31
C THR A 333 17.49 2.18 -15.29
N PRO A 334 18.80 2.33 -15.02
CA PRO A 334 19.32 3.43 -14.19
C PRO A 334 18.89 4.83 -14.64
N GLY A 335 18.55 5.00 -15.93
CA GLY A 335 18.07 6.25 -16.51
C GLY A 335 16.55 6.45 -16.43
N GLY A 336 15.80 5.54 -15.81
CA GLY A 336 14.35 5.61 -15.66
C GLY A 336 13.53 5.12 -16.86
N GLU A 337 14.12 4.39 -17.80
CA GLU A 337 13.39 3.75 -18.91
C GLU A 337 12.78 2.43 -18.43
N VAL A 338 11.47 2.27 -18.59
CA VAL A 338 10.73 1.03 -18.30
C VAL A 338 10.95 0.05 -19.46
N VAL A 339 11.70 -1.03 -19.21
CA VAL A 339 12.05 -2.04 -20.22
C VAL A 339 11.20 -3.31 -20.14
N TRP A 340 10.57 -3.53 -18.99
CA TRP A 340 9.59 -4.60 -18.76
C TRP A 340 8.53 -4.12 -17.77
N GLU A 341 7.26 -4.46 -17.99
CA GLU A 341 6.13 -4.00 -17.17
C GLU A 341 5.02 -5.06 -17.17
N TYR A 342 4.43 -5.30 -16.01
CA TYR A 342 3.29 -6.20 -15.85
C TYR A 342 2.28 -5.66 -14.85
N TYR A 343 0.99 -5.68 -15.22
CA TYR A 343 -0.09 -5.21 -14.35
C TYR A 343 -0.64 -6.36 -13.51
N ALA A 344 -0.60 -6.21 -12.19
CA ALA A 344 -1.00 -7.21 -11.21
C ALA A 344 -1.93 -6.64 -10.12
N PRO A 345 -3.14 -6.15 -10.45
CA PRO A 345 -4.04 -5.58 -9.46
C PRO A 345 -4.50 -6.63 -8.43
N TRP A 346 -4.79 -6.28 -7.18
CA TRP A 346 -4.90 -4.95 -6.60
C TRP A 346 -3.92 -4.78 -5.46
N GLY A 347 -3.14 -3.70 -5.46
CA GLY A 347 -2.15 -3.47 -4.40
C GLY A 347 -1.06 -4.53 -4.44
N THR A 348 -0.39 -4.63 -5.60
CA THR A 348 0.88 -5.35 -5.74
C THR A 348 1.79 -4.93 -4.60
N TYR A 349 2.37 -5.88 -3.89
CA TYR A 349 3.13 -5.61 -2.66
C TYR A 349 4.62 -5.73 -2.93
N GLU A 350 5.00 -6.87 -3.50
CA GLU A 350 6.38 -7.24 -3.74
C GLU A 350 6.48 -8.09 -5.01
N ALA A 351 7.66 -8.11 -5.62
CA ALA A 351 7.93 -8.93 -6.77
C ALA A 351 9.38 -9.33 -6.89
N GLU A 352 9.60 -10.61 -7.19
CA GLU A 352 10.93 -11.19 -7.21
C GLU A 352 11.29 -11.87 -8.52
N ARG A 353 12.60 -11.88 -8.84
CA ARG A 353 13.15 -12.64 -9.97
C ARG A 353 13.54 -14.03 -9.50
N VAL A 354 12.65 -15.00 -9.69
CA VAL A 354 12.82 -16.38 -9.18
C VAL A 354 14.20 -16.99 -9.46
N SER A 355 14.77 -16.76 -10.65
CA SER A 355 16.08 -17.33 -11.00
C SER A 355 17.29 -16.64 -10.37
N LEU A 356 17.10 -15.50 -9.72
CA LEU A 356 18.16 -14.71 -9.09
C LEU A 356 18.19 -14.88 -7.57
N GLY A 357 17.12 -15.42 -6.97
CA GLY A 357 16.97 -15.49 -5.52
C GLY A 357 16.22 -14.29 -4.99
N ASP A 358 16.10 -14.26 -3.67
CA ASP A 358 15.70 -13.12 -2.85
C ASP A 358 16.81 -12.05 -2.83
N GLU A 359 16.43 -10.78 -2.88
CA GLU A 359 17.30 -9.59 -2.90
C GLU A 359 18.57 -9.81 -3.75
N PRO A 360 18.44 -10.03 -5.06
CA PRO A 360 19.53 -10.57 -5.88
C PRO A 360 20.74 -9.63 -6.00
N GLY A 361 20.56 -8.37 -5.65
CA GLY A 361 21.55 -7.31 -5.69
C GLY A 361 22.10 -7.03 -7.10
N GLY A 362 23.16 -6.23 -7.12
CA GLY A 362 23.84 -5.87 -8.37
C GLY A 362 24.72 -4.64 -8.19
N PRO A 363 25.18 -4.02 -9.29
CA PRO A 363 26.04 -2.85 -9.19
C PRO A 363 25.25 -1.64 -8.67
N THR A 364 25.84 -0.88 -7.75
CA THR A 364 25.25 0.39 -7.27
C THR A 364 25.13 1.40 -8.41
N ILE A 365 24.24 2.38 -8.30
CA ILE A 365 24.09 3.44 -9.32
C ILE A 365 25.39 4.24 -9.49
N SER A 366 26.13 4.43 -8.39
CA SER A 366 27.46 5.04 -8.41
C SER A 366 28.42 4.26 -9.33
N ASP A 367 28.50 2.94 -9.18
CA ASP A 367 29.37 2.08 -10.00
C ASP A 367 28.93 2.01 -11.46
N GLN A 368 27.62 2.12 -11.71
CA GLN A 368 27.06 2.22 -13.05
C GLN A 368 27.30 3.58 -13.70
N GLY A 369 27.79 4.58 -12.95
CA GLY A 369 28.02 5.94 -13.44
C GLY A 369 26.72 6.67 -13.80
N ALA A 370 25.63 6.33 -13.14
CA ALA A 370 24.27 6.78 -13.46
C ALA A 370 23.64 7.65 -12.36
N THR A 371 24.43 8.23 -11.46
CA THR A 371 23.93 9.08 -10.38
C THR A 371 23.09 10.25 -10.89
N GLY A 372 22.02 10.60 -10.17
CA GLY A 372 21.11 11.67 -10.55
C GLY A 372 19.63 11.35 -10.29
N ALA A 373 18.78 12.24 -10.81
CA ALA A 373 17.34 12.16 -10.67
C ALA A 373 16.68 11.94 -12.04
N TYR A 374 15.79 10.95 -12.13
CA TYR A 374 15.20 10.49 -13.40
C TYR A 374 13.69 10.29 -13.31
N SER A 375 12.95 10.88 -14.25
CA SER A 375 11.53 10.57 -14.45
C SER A 375 11.36 9.26 -15.20
N LEU A 376 10.28 8.54 -14.90
CA LEU A 376 9.94 7.33 -15.63
C LEU A 376 9.46 7.63 -17.05
N ASN A 377 9.89 6.81 -18.00
CA ASN A 377 9.42 6.82 -19.39
C ASN A 377 9.28 5.38 -19.92
N GLY A 378 8.60 5.18 -21.05
CA GLY A 378 8.44 3.85 -21.68
C GLY A 378 7.26 3.01 -21.17
N SER A 379 6.55 3.42 -20.11
CA SER A 379 5.38 2.68 -19.58
C SER A 379 4.20 2.62 -20.56
N ALA A 380 3.44 1.51 -20.51
CA ALA A 380 2.18 1.37 -21.25
C ALA A 380 1.01 2.18 -20.66
N ALA A 381 1.13 2.69 -19.42
CA ALA A 381 0.16 3.57 -18.77
C ALA A 381 -1.29 3.03 -18.76
N LEU A 382 -1.48 1.76 -18.39
CA LEU A 382 -2.78 1.08 -18.46
C LEU A 382 -3.71 1.33 -17.26
N THR A 383 -3.24 2.02 -16.20
CA THR A 383 -4.07 2.30 -15.01
C THR A 383 -5.08 3.42 -15.20
N PRO A 384 -6.24 3.37 -14.49
CA PRO A 384 -7.28 4.36 -14.64
C PRO A 384 -6.82 5.65 -13.96
N GLY A 385 -6.39 6.62 -14.76
CA GLY A 385 -5.74 7.85 -14.29
C GLY A 385 -4.46 8.18 -15.04
N ALA A 386 -3.80 7.19 -15.63
CA ALA A 386 -2.55 7.33 -16.38
C ALA A 386 -2.73 7.91 -17.82
N SER A 387 -3.89 8.50 -18.11
CA SER A 387 -4.15 9.20 -19.37
C SER A 387 -3.49 10.60 -19.40
N ASP A 388 -3.40 11.25 -20.56
CA ASP A 388 -2.97 12.66 -20.73
C ASP A 388 -3.75 13.70 -19.87
N ARG A 389 -4.80 13.27 -19.17
CA ARG A 389 -5.56 14.14 -18.26
C ARG A 389 -4.96 14.07 -16.86
N PRO A 390 -4.69 15.22 -16.22
CA PRO A 390 -4.21 15.25 -14.85
C PRO A 390 -5.19 14.54 -13.91
N THR A 391 -4.65 13.88 -12.90
CA THR A 391 -5.45 13.28 -11.84
C THR A 391 -6.13 14.37 -11.01
N PHE A 392 -7.05 13.98 -10.13
CA PHE A 392 -7.65 14.95 -9.21
C PHE A 392 -6.63 15.53 -8.23
N ALA A 393 -5.66 14.71 -7.79
CA ALA A 393 -4.58 15.16 -6.93
C ALA A 393 -3.76 16.25 -7.65
N ASP A 394 -3.31 15.99 -8.88
CA ASP A 394 -2.57 16.95 -9.69
C ASP A 394 -3.37 18.24 -9.91
N TRP A 395 -4.66 18.11 -10.22
CA TRP A 395 -5.53 19.28 -10.37
C TRP A 395 -5.64 20.12 -9.10
N VAL A 396 -5.68 19.49 -7.92
CA VAL A 396 -5.71 20.23 -6.64
C VAL A 396 -4.39 20.97 -6.41
N ARG A 397 -3.25 20.31 -6.62
CA ARG A 397 -1.92 20.91 -6.51
C ARG A 397 -1.79 22.11 -7.45
N ASP A 398 -2.07 21.91 -8.73
CA ASP A 398 -1.98 22.94 -9.77
C ASP A 398 -2.92 24.12 -9.52
N ALA A 399 -4.15 23.86 -9.09
CA ALA A 399 -5.15 24.91 -8.87
C ALA A 399 -4.81 25.82 -7.69
N LEU A 400 -4.03 25.32 -6.72
CA LEU A 400 -3.65 26.03 -5.50
C LEU A 400 -2.16 26.35 -5.41
N ALA A 401 -1.39 26.01 -6.43
CA ALA A 401 0.02 26.34 -6.56
C ALA A 401 0.26 27.85 -6.42
N GLY A 402 1.24 28.22 -5.59
CA GLY A 402 1.61 29.61 -5.31
C GLY A 402 0.58 30.40 -4.49
N THR A 403 -0.48 29.74 -3.98
CA THR A 403 -1.43 30.36 -3.03
C THR A 403 -0.99 30.10 -1.58
N PRO A 404 -1.51 30.84 -0.58
CA PRO A 404 -1.27 30.53 0.84
C PRO A 404 -1.80 29.16 1.30
N LEU A 405 -2.48 28.41 0.43
CA LEU A 405 -3.00 27.08 0.70
C LEU A 405 -2.21 25.97 -0.03
N SER A 406 -1.08 26.28 -0.66
CA SER A 406 -0.32 25.30 -1.46
C SER A 406 0.11 24.10 -0.62
N GLU A 407 0.69 24.33 0.56
CA GLU A 407 1.13 23.23 1.44
C GLU A 407 -0.04 22.33 1.87
N GLN A 408 -1.20 22.90 2.20
CA GLN A 408 -2.38 22.10 2.56
C GLN A 408 -2.99 21.37 1.35
N ALA A 409 -2.85 21.95 0.15
CA ALA A 409 -3.29 21.35 -1.09
C ALA A 409 -2.42 20.16 -1.46
N ASP A 410 -1.10 20.29 -1.32
CA ASP A 410 -0.12 19.24 -1.58
C ASP A 410 -0.35 18.06 -0.65
N TRP A 411 -0.42 18.32 0.67
CA TRP A 411 -0.76 17.30 1.67
C TRP A 411 -2.09 16.59 1.38
N PHE A 412 -3.14 17.34 1.02
CA PHE A 412 -4.44 16.75 0.71
C PHE A 412 -4.39 15.93 -0.59
N ALA A 413 -3.68 16.41 -1.60
CA ALA A 413 -3.55 15.76 -2.89
C ALA A 413 -2.81 14.42 -2.77
N GLU A 414 -1.71 14.39 -2.02
CA GLU A 414 -0.97 13.18 -1.66
C GLU A 414 -1.88 12.19 -0.94
N ARG A 415 -2.49 12.64 0.17
CA ARG A 415 -3.39 11.77 0.94
C ARG A 415 -4.56 11.26 0.12
N TRP A 416 -5.08 12.06 -0.80
CA TRP A 416 -6.11 11.64 -1.73
C TRP A 416 -5.60 10.58 -2.71
N ALA A 417 -4.42 10.79 -3.30
CA ALA A 417 -3.80 9.87 -4.24
C ALA A 417 -3.57 8.48 -3.61
N HIS A 418 -3.19 8.44 -2.34
CA HIS A 418 -2.96 7.18 -1.64
C HIS A 418 -4.23 6.53 -1.08
N VAL A 419 -5.22 7.30 -0.62
CA VAL A 419 -6.45 6.75 0.01
C VAL A 419 -7.54 6.41 -1.00
N ALA A 420 -7.76 7.26 -2.02
CA ALA A 420 -8.87 7.09 -2.94
C ALA A 420 -8.85 5.75 -3.71
N PRO A 421 -7.71 5.20 -4.17
CA PRO A 421 -7.66 3.90 -4.83
C PRO A 421 -8.24 2.75 -4.00
N TRP A 422 -8.08 2.79 -2.67
CA TRP A 422 -8.57 1.75 -1.76
C TRP A 422 -10.10 1.75 -1.62
N ILE A 423 -10.71 2.92 -1.49
CA ILE A 423 -12.14 3.06 -1.21
C ILE A 423 -13.00 3.26 -2.47
N ARG A 424 -12.39 3.67 -3.58
CA ARG A 424 -13.06 3.87 -4.87
C ARG A 424 -13.64 2.54 -5.36
N PRO A 425 -14.92 2.51 -5.78
CA PRO A 425 -15.47 1.33 -6.45
C PRO A 425 -14.68 1.03 -7.72
N VAL A 426 -14.30 -0.24 -7.92
CA VAL A 426 -13.44 -0.67 -9.05
C VAL A 426 -13.96 -0.23 -10.42
N TRP A 427 -15.28 -0.10 -10.58
CA TRP A 427 -15.93 0.30 -11.82
C TRP A 427 -16.02 1.80 -12.07
N MET A 428 -15.67 2.64 -11.09
CA MET A 428 -15.66 4.10 -11.23
C MET A 428 -14.27 4.57 -11.62
N THR A 429 -14.13 5.37 -12.68
CA THR A 429 -12.88 6.12 -12.94
C THR A 429 -12.60 7.14 -11.82
N PRO A 430 -11.35 7.61 -11.65
CA PRO A 430 -11.00 8.56 -10.58
C PRO A 430 -11.87 9.81 -10.56
N TRP A 431 -12.04 10.47 -11.71
CA TRP A 431 -12.86 11.68 -11.83
C TRP A 431 -14.37 11.40 -11.64
N ALA A 432 -14.86 10.21 -12.01
CA ALA A 432 -16.23 9.82 -11.75
C ALA A 432 -16.50 9.63 -10.25
N PHE A 433 -15.50 9.14 -9.50
CA PHE A 433 -15.57 9.01 -8.06
C PHE A 433 -15.61 10.38 -7.36
N VAL A 434 -14.73 11.31 -7.74
CA VAL A 434 -14.76 12.70 -7.25
C VAL A 434 -16.11 13.37 -7.52
N SER A 435 -16.64 13.21 -8.73
CA SER A 435 -17.94 13.77 -9.11
C SER A 435 -19.09 13.19 -8.26
N ALA A 436 -19.06 11.89 -7.96
CA ALA A 436 -20.03 11.24 -7.09
C ALA A 436 -19.96 11.75 -5.63
N LEU A 437 -18.76 11.96 -5.09
CA LEU A 437 -18.59 12.57 -3.77
C LEU A 437 -19.13 14.01 -3.76
N GLY A 438 -18.85 14.78 -4.80
CA GLY A 438 -19.43 16.12 -4.99
C GLY A 438 -20.96 16.09 -5.00
N ALA A 439 -21.57 15.11 -5.68
CA ALA A 439 -23.02 14.92 -5.68
C ALA A 439 -23.57 14.63 -4.28
N ALA A 440 -22.87 13.79 -3.50
CA ALA A 440 -23.24 13.48 -2.12
C ALA A 440 -23.15 14.72 -1.22
N VAL A 441 -22.09 15.53 -1.33
CA VAL A 441 -21.92 16.78 -0.57
C VAL A 441 -23.05 17.76 -0.88
N VAL A 442 -23.37 17.97 -2.16
CA VAL A 442 -24.47 18.85 -2.60
C VAL A 442 -25.81 18.34 -2.04
N LEU A 443 -26.07 17.04 -2.13
CA LEU A 443 -27.32 16.44 -1.64
C LEU A 443 -27.46 16.54 -0.13
N LEU A 444 -26.40 16.27 0.63
CA LEU A 444 -26.38 16.37 2.10
C LEU A 444 -26.55 17.81 2.55
N GLY A 445 -25.81 18.75 1.97
CA GLY A 445 -25.92 20.17 2.27
C GLY A 445 -27.32 20.72 1.98
N TRP A 446 -27.91 20.33 0.84
CA TRP A 446 -29.27 20.70 0.50
C TRP A 446 -30.31 20.08 1.44
N THR A 447 -30.18 18.79 1.75
CA THR A 447 -31.10 18.09 2.67
C THR A 447 -31.05 18.69 4.07
N GLY A 448 -29.85 19.00 4.57
CA GLY A 448 -29.66 19.70 5.84
C GLY A 448 -30.31 21.08 5.83
N THR A 449 -30.13 21.84 4.75
CA THR A 449 -30.77 23.16 4.58
C THR A 449 -32.30 23.05 4.61
N GLU A 450 -32.90 22.13 3.84
CA GLU A 450 -34.35 21.90 3.86
C GLU A 450 -34.83 21.40 5.24
N ALA A 451 -34.05 20.57 5.94
CA ALA A 451 -34.37 20.12 7.28
C ALA A 451 -34.41 21.28 8.29
N VAL A 452 -33.46 22.22 8.21
CA VAL A 452 -33.44 23.42 9.05
C VAL A 452 -34.59 24.37 8.71
N LEU A 453 -34.80 24.65 7.42
CA LEU A 453 -35.87 25.54 6.95
C LEU A 453 -37.27 24.99 7.26
N ARG A 454 -37.43 23.66 7.25
CA ARG A 454 -38.72 22.99 7.53
C ARG A 454 -38.81 22.38 8.92
N ARG A 455 -37.90 22.72 9.83
CA ARG A 455 -37.76 22.09 11.16
C ARG A 455 -39.08 22.04 11.94
N ASP A 456 -39.89 23.08 11.87
CA ASP A 456 -41.14 23.16 12.63
C ASP A 456 -42.23 22.28 12.00
N ALA A 457 -42.30 22.21 10.67
CA ALA A 457 -43.17 21.30 9.95
C ALA A 457 -42.77 19.83 10.15
N ILE A 458 -41.46 19.54 10.17
CA ILE A 458 -40.91 18.21 10.46
C ILE A 458 -41.24 17.80 11.90
N ARG A 459 -40.97 18.67 12.88
CA ARG A 459 -41.32 18.44 14.30
C ARG A 459 -42.80 18.18 14.51
N THR A 460 -43.66 18.92 13.80
CA THR A 460 -45.11 18.76 13.90
C THR A 460 -45.56 17.41 13.34
N LYS A 461 -45.01 16.99 12.19
CA LYS A 461 -45.26 15.67 11.61
C LYS A 461 -44.75 14.53 12.50
N LEU A 462 -43.56 14.67 13.09
CA LEU A 462 -42.99 13.66 13.99
C LEU A 462 -43.81 13.50 15.28
N ARG A 463 -44.24 14.62 15.90
CA ARG A 463 -45.15 14.58 17.06
C ARG A 463 -46.48 13.90 16.73
N GLY A 464 -47.11 14.29 15.61
CA GLY A 464 -48.37 13.67 15.18
C GLY A 464 -48.24 12.20 14.75
N GLY A 465 -47.03 11.73 14.43
CA GLY A 465 -46.72 10.32 14.19
C GLY A 465 -46.51 9.55 15.49
N TYR A 466 -45.77 10.13 16.44
CA TYR A 466 -45.59 9.59 17.79
C TYR A 466 -46.93 9.43 18.53
N ASP A 467 -47.80 10.43 18.47
CA ASP A 467 -49.12 10.39 19.11
C ASP A 467 -50.01 9.29 18.50
N ARG A 468 -49.86 9.00 17.20
CA ARG A 468 -50.55 7.89 16.51
C ARG A 468 -50.00 6.51 16.85
N LEU A 469 -48.71 6.39 17.15
CA LEU A 469 -48.09 5.15 17.60
C LEU A 469 -48.46 4.86 19.06
N ARG A 470 -48.49 5.90 19.90
CA ARG A 470 -48.93 5.82 21.30
C ARG A 470 -50.41 5.41 21.42
N SER A 471 -51.30 5.99 20.60
CA SER A 471 -52.73 5.63 20.63
C SER A 471 -53.03 4.22 20.10
N ARG A 472 -52.11 3.60 19.35
CA ARG A 472 -52.20 2.18 18.95
C ARG A 472 -51.65 1.23 20.01
N GLY A 473 -50.66 1.65 20.81
CA GLY A 473 -50.14 0.88 21.95
C GLY A 473 -51.14 0.73 23.10
N ASP A 474 -51.95 1.76 23.35
CA ASP A 474 -53.01 1.75 24.37
C ASP A 474 -54.29 0.98 23.94
N SER A 475 -54.27 0.32 22.78
CA SER A 475 -55.41 -0.43 22.23
C SER A 475 -55.20 -1.95 22.12
N ALA A 476 -54.22 -2.51 22.83
CA ALA A 476 -54.16 -3.96 23.05
C ALA A 476 -55.25 -4.37 24.08
N PRO A 477 -56.15 -5.31 23.75
CA PRO A 477 -57.20 -5.73 24.68
C PRO A 477 -56.61 -6.49 25.87
N ALA A 478 -57.09 -6.15 27.07
CA ALA A 478 -56.98 -7.03 28.22
C ALA A 478 -57.88 -8.24 27.96
N ASP A 479 -57.29 -9.39 27.64
CA ASP A 479 -58.00 -10.65 27.73
C ASP A 479 -58.31 -10.92 29.20
N ALA A 480 -59.60 -11.07 29.47
CA ALA A 480 -60.18 -11.35 30.76
C ALA A 480 -60.03 -12.84 31.09
N ASP A 481 -59.73 -13.13 32.36
CA ASP A 481 -59.93 -14.42 33.01
C ASP A 481 -61.39 -14.91 32.83
N ASP A 482 -61.54 -16.15 32.39
CA ASP A 482 -62.49 -17.14 32.92
C ASP A 482 -61.94 -18.56 32.71
#